data_AF-A0A4Q2XPB7-F1
#
_entry.id   AF-A0A4Q2XPB7-F1
#
_cell.length_a   1.000
_cell.length_b   1.000
_cell.length_c   1.000
_cell.angle_alpha   90.00
_cell.angle_beta   90.00
_cell.angle_gamma   90.00
#
_symmetry.space_group_name_H-M   'P 1'
#
loop_
_entity.id
_entity.type
_entity.pdbx_description
1 polymer ?
#
loop_
_entity_poly.entity_id
_entity_poly.type
_entity_poly.pdbx_seq_one_letter_code
_entity_poly.pdbx_strand_id
1 'polypeptide(L)'
;QAPREGGISGGRGKTERFGAKEWLFLMWGAGLAAGFFLLGLRAWRTWRLVRGSRPLVVAELEGDPGWIPRLDLDGIGLRESDELSSPAAWGGRRPCVILPVGLAGKLSVPQLRWTLAHEVSHLRHGDWAVALAQAVCGWCCFFNPAVWVASFAASALRERACDEAAVRMTGIPPKDSASGFLRLVEWSQAHVSFRGSMMPGLSLEGRTARWRLRGLLHGITPPRQSSVMMAAILLALLLLLPSFRSGFAGNLPAHGEIVRLQAQVADLEDRLQRKSDREARAELNRQRASRRVALDAGFYDGGQRNAIETIYQEARKKLSTAEKEESYALLATRYPRANRTGCAMLFSARGASGVLRERRLREVITEYSDCFYLDGTSVGGVARLVLARDLLAAGRKDEAAGWLDELERDFNGHLDHEGNPIGEAVEAV
;
A
#
# COMPACT_ATOMS: atom_id res chain seq x y z
N GLN A 1 61.44 -42.31 61.04
CA GLN A 1 61.08 -42.66 59.65
C GLN A 1 59.58 -42.86 59.62
N ALA A 2 58.85 -41.96 58.96
CA ALA A 2 57.41 -42.11 58.71
C ALA A 2 57.19 -41.99 57.19
N PRO A 3 56.51 -42.93 56.54
CA PRO A 3 56.21 -42.87 55.12
C PRO A 3 54.83 -42.24 54.83
N ARG A 4 54.80 -41.61 53.66
CA ARG A 4 53.70 -41.17 52.78
C ARG A 4 52.27 -41.65 53.09
N GLU A 5 51.35 -40.69 53.09
CA GLU A 5 49.94 -40.91 52.70
C GLU A 5 49.63 -40.13 51.41
N GLY A 6 49.08 -40.84 50.43
CA GLY A 6 48.67 -40.31 49.14
C GLY A 6 47.25 -39.75 49.19
N GLY A 7 47.09 -38.49 48.76
CA GLY A 7 45.80 -37.87 48.53
C GLY A 7 45.32 -38.08 47.10
N ILE A 8 44.30 -38.92 46.94
CA ILE A 8 43.52 -39.08 45.70
C ILE A 8 42.67 -37.82 45.52
N SER A 9 43.00 -36.93 44.56
CA SER A 9 42.13 -35.82 44.19
C SER A 9 41.11 -36.27 43.14
N GLY A 10 39.86 -36.45 43.56
CA GLY A 10 38.72 -36.71 42.68
C GLY A 10 38.53 -35.58 41.65
N GLY A 11 38.55 -35.96 40.38
CA GLY A 11 38.22 -35.09 39.26
C GLY A 11 36.74 -34.69 39.30
N ARG A 12 36.47 -33.45 39.72
CA ARG A 12 35.18 -32.78 39.49
C ARG A 12 35.06 -32.49 37.99
N GLY A 13 34.11 -33.15 37.33
CA GLY A 13 33.76 -32.90 35.93
C GLY A 13 33.48 -31.41 35.72
N LYS A 14 34.27 -30.78 34.83
CA LYS A 14 34.01 -29.41 34.38
C LYS A 14 32.72 -29.44 33.57
N THR A 15 31.66 -28.83 34.09
CA THR A 15 30.49 -28.49 33.27
C THR A 15 30.93 -27.47 32.23
N GLU A 16 31.09 -27.91 30.98
CA GLU A 16 31.38 -26.99 29.87
C GLU A 16 30.21 -26.01 29.73
N ARG A 17 30.47 -24.72 29.97
CA ARG A 17 29.49 -23.66 29.77
C ARG A 17 29.45 -23.33 28.27
N PHE A 18 28.28 -23.48 27.65
CA PHE A 18 28.05 -23.10 26.25
C PHE A 18 28.40 -21.62 26.02
N GLY A 19 29.14 -21.35 24.94
CA GLY A 19 29.44 -20.00 24.47
C GLY A 19 28.27 -19.39 23.67
N ALA A 20 28.40 -18.11 23.33
CA ALA A 20 27.35 -17.36 22.63
C ALA A 20 27.03 -17.93 21.23
N LYS A 21 28.01 -18.52 20.54
CA LYS A 21 27.82 -19.08 19.20
C LYS A 21 27.02 -20.37 19.25
N GLU A 22 27.27 -21.19 20.27
CA GLU A 22 26.55 -22.43 20.53
C GLU A 22 25.10 -22.14 20.89
N TRP A 23 24.84 -21.11 21.71
CA TRP A 23 23.48 -20.65 22.00
C TRP A 23 22.74 -20.14 20.76
N LEU A 24 23.41 -19.37 19.89
CA LEU A 24 22.82 -18.91 18.62
C LEU A 24 22.51 -20.08 17.69
N PHE A 25 23.38 -21.08 17.61
CA PHE A 25 23.16 -22.28 16.80
C PHE A 25 21.98 -23.11 17.34
N LEU A 26 21.89 -23.30 18.66
CA LEU A 26 20.78 -24.00 19.29
C LEU A 26 19.44 -23.26 19.09
N MET A 27 19.44 -21.93 19.21
CA MET A 27 18.25 -21.10 18.96
C MET A 27 17.80 -21.19 17.49
N TRP A 28 18.76 -21.13 16.56
CA TRP A 28 18.47 -21.30 15.13
C TRP A 28 17.91 -22.70 14.83
N GLY A 29 18.54 -23.75 15.37
CA GLY A 29 18.07 -25.13 15.24
C GLY A 29 16.69 -25.35 15.84
N ALA A 30 16.39 -24.73 16.98
CA ALA A 30 15.06 -24.76 17.59
C ALA A 30 14.00 -24.08 16.70
N GLY A 31 14.33 -22.93 16.10
CA GLY A 31 13.46 -22.26 15.14
C GLY A 31 13.16 -23.11 13.91
N LEU A 32 14.19 -23.78 13.36
CA LEU A 32 14.03 -24.69 12.23
C LEU A 32 13.18 -25.91 12.59
N ALA A 33 13.42 -26.53 13.74
CA ALA A 33 12.64 -27.67 14.24
C ALA A 33 11.17 -27.30 14.47
N ALA A 34 10.89 -26.13 15.07
CA ALA A 34 9.54 -25.60 15.21
C ALA A 34 8.87 -25.39 13.84
N GLY A 35 9.61 -24.87 12.85
CA GLY A 35 9.15 -24.74 11.48
C GLY A 35 8.67 -26.05 10.86
N PHE A 36 9.52 -27.10 10.90
CA PHE A 36 9.17 -28.43 10.41
C PHE A 36 8.01 -29.07 11.18
N PHE A 37 7.96 -28.90 12.50
CA PHE A 37 6.83 -29.37 13.31
C PHE A 37 5.50 -28.72 12.88
N LEU A 38 5.50 -27.40 12.69
CA LEU A 38 4.33 -26.67 12.21
C LEU A 38 3.94 -27.06 10.78
N LEU A 39 4.90 -27.38 9.91
CA LEU A 39 4.63 -27.95 8.59
C LEU A 39 3.93 -29.29 8.68
N GLY A 40 4.45 -30.20 9.52
CA GLY A 40 3.86 -31.51 9.74
C GLY A 40 2.43 -31.41 10.26
N LEU A 41 2.18 -30.51 11.22
CA LEU A 41 0.84 -30.24 11.73
C LEU A 41 -0.10 -29.70 10.65
N ARG A 42 0.36 -28.79 9.79
CA ARG A 42 -0.41 -28.28 8.65
C ARG A 42 -0.72 -29.38 7.64
N ALA A 43 0.28 -30.16 7.25
CA ALA A 43 0.11 -31.28 6.33
C ALA A 43 -0.89 -32.31 6.87
N TRP A 44 -0.80 -32.64 8.15
CA TRP A 44 -1.75 -33.55 8.81
C TRP A 44 -3.18 -32.98 8.85
N ARG A 45 -3.34 -31.69 9.19
CA ARG A 45 -4.65 -31.02 9.18
C ARG A 45 -5.25 -30.99 7.78
N THR A 46 -4.49 -30.60 6.77
CA THR A 46 -4.95 -30.57 5.38
C THR A 46 -5.29 -31.97 4.88
N TRP A 47 -4.48 -32.97 5.22
CA TRP A 47 -4.78 -34.37 4.88
C TRP A 47 -6.06 -34.87 5.54
N ARG A 48 -6.27 -34.53 6.82
CA ARG A 48 -7.51 -34.86 7.55
C ARG A 48 -8.71 -34.20 6.90
N LEU A 49 -8.60 -32.92 6.55
CA LEU A 49 -9.63 -32.16 5.85
C LEU A 49 -9.99 -32.78 4.49
N VAL A 50 -8.98 -33.08 3.66
CA VAL A 50 -9.20 -33.72 2.35
C VAL A 50 -9.87 -35.09 2.52
N ARG A 51 -9.48 -35.87 3.53
CA ARG A 51 -10.13 -37.16 3.83
C ARG A 51 -11.56 -37.03 4.38
N GLY A 52 -11.85 -35.99 5.14
CA GLY A 52 -13.17 -35.72 5.72
C GLY A 52 -14.15 -35.04 4.75
N SER A 53 -13.64 -34.35 3.74
CA SER A 53 -14.46 -33.71 2.70
C SER A 53 -15.19 -34.73 1.84
N ARG A 54 -16.37 -34.35 1.33
CA ARG A 54 -17.23 -35.19 0.48
C ARG A 54 -17.09 -34.77 -0.98
N PRO A 55 -17.22 -35.68 -1.98
CA PRO A 55 -17.28 -35.27 -3.38
C PRO A 55 -18.48 -34.34 -3.60
N LEU A 56 -18.27 -33.23 -4.30
CA LEU A 56 -19.34 -32.32 -4.69
C LEU A 56 -19.91 -32.81 -6.03
N VAL A 57 -21.21 -33.12 -6.08
CA VAL A 57 -21.84 -33.59 -7.32
C VAL A 57 -22.16 -32.39 -8.19
N VAL A 58 -21.61 -32.34 -9.41
CA VAL A 58 -21.78 -31.21 -10.34
C VAL A 58 -23.25 -30.90 -10.64
N ALA A 59 -24.13 -31.91 -10.60
CA ALA A 59 -25.57 -31.74 -10.79
C ALA A 59 -26.26 -30.96 -9.65
N GLU A 60 -25.63 -30.82 -8.48
CA GLU A 60 -26.14 -30.05 -7.34
C GLU A 60 -25.81 -28.55 -7.45
N LEU A 61 -25.00 -28.15 -8.44
CA LEU A 61 -24.72 -26.75 -8.74
C LEU A 61 -25.88 -26.19 -9.59
N GLU A 62 -26.66 -25.27 -9.03
CA GLU A 62 -27.78 -24.63 -9.74
C GLU A 62 -27.31 -23.93 -11.03
N GLY A 63 -27.83 -24.37 -12.19
CA GLY A 63 -27.55 -23.80 -13.51
C GLY A 63 -26.92 -24.80 -14.49
N ASP A 64 -27.08 -24.56 -15.80
CA ASP A 64 -26.52 -25.43 -16.86
C ASP A 64 -25.02 -25.69 -16.65
N PRO A 65 -24.59 -26.95 -16.41
CA PRO A 65 -23.19 -27.29 -16.13
C PRO A 65 -22.28 -27.17 -17.35
N GLY A 66 -22.76 -26.75 -18.52
CA GLY A 66 -22.00 -26.61 -19.77
C GLY A 66 -20.77 -25.67 -19.72
N TRP A 67 -20.56 -24.95 -18.63
CA TRP A 67 -19.33 -24.17 -18.39
C TRP A 67 -18.26 -24.90 -17.58
N ILE A 68 -18.61 -25.94 -16.82
CA ILE A 68 -17.67 -26.68 -15.95
C ILE A 68 -16.62 -27.43 -16.78
N PRO A 69 -16.98 -28.12 -17.89
CA PRO A 69 -15.98 -28.67 -18.81
C PRO A 69 -15.03 -27.61 -19.38
N ARG A 70 -15.44 -26.33 -19.44
CA ARG A 70 -14.61 -25.22 -19.96
C ARG A 70 -13.58 -24.72 -18.95
N LEU A 71 -13.66 -25.14 -17.69
CA LEU A 71 -12.62 -24.87 -16.69
C LEU A 71 -11.45 -25.85 -16.77
N ASP A 72 -11.53 -26.86 -17.64
CA ASP A 72 -10.49 -27.86 -17.88
C ASP A 72 -10.02 -28.46 -16.54
N LEU A 73 -10.97 -29.15 -15.90
CA LEU A 73 -10.80 -29.80 -14.60
C LEU A 73 -10.13 -31.17 -14.71
N ASP A 74 -9.35 -31.41 -15.78
CA ASP A 74 -8.76 -32.72 -16.04
C ASP A 74 -7.89 -33.17 -14.86
N GLY A 75 -8.34 -34.23 -14.19
CA GLY A 75 -7.70 -34.78 -13.00
C GLY A 75 -7.90 -33.99 -11.70
N ILE A 76 -8.66 -32.89 -11.70
CA ILE A 76 -8.98 -32.07 -10.52
C ILE A 76 -10.36 -32.45 -9.97
N GLY A 77 -10.41 -32.96 -8.74
CA GLY A 77 -11.67 -33.27 -8.07
C GLY A 77 -12.38 -32.04 -7.47
N LEU A 78 -13.71 -32.02 -7.47
CA LEU A 78 -14.49 -31.06 -6.69
C LEU A 78 -15.02 -31.72 -5.41
N ARG A 79 -14.87 -31.02 -4.28
CA ARG A 79 -15.24 -31.51 -2.96
C ARG A 79 -15.90 -30.42 -2.14
N GLU A 80 -16.60 -30.81 -1.08
CA GLU A 80 -17.20 -29.91 -0.11
C GLU A 80 -16.83 -30.32 1.33
N SER A 81 -16.73 -29.33 2.22
CA SER A 81 -16.46 -29.53 3.64
C SER A 81 -17.10 -28.43 4.50
N ASP A 82 -17.60 -28.81 5.66
CA ASP A 82 -18.11 -27.93 6.72
C ASP A 82 -16.99 -27.37 7.62
N GLU A 83 -15.77 -27.88 7.52
CA GLU A 83 -14.61 -27.41 8.29
C GLU A 83 -13.98 -26.13 7.70
N LEU A 84 -14.36 -25.73 6.49
CA LEU A 84 -13.83 -24.56 5.78
C LEU A 84 -14.81 -23.38 5.78
N SER A 85 -14.28 -22.18 6.01
CA SER A 85 -15.01 -20.92 5.85
C SER A 85 -14.79 -20.26 4.49
N SER A 86 -13.91 -20.80 3.65
CA SER A 86 -13.61 -20.29 2.31
C SER A 86 -13.27 -21.43 1.34
N PRO A 87 -13.37 -21.20 0.02
CA PRO A 87 -12.78 -22.10 -0.98
C PRO A 87 -11.29 -22.36 -0.70
N ALA A 88 -10.82 -23.55 -1.07
CA ALA A 88 -9.41 -23.91 -0.98
C ALA A 88 -9.00 -24.91 -2.07
N ALA A 89 -7.83 -24.69 -2.65
CA ALA A 89 -7.16 -25.61 -3.55
C ALA A 89 -6.14 -26.52 -2.84
N TRP A 90 -6.20 -27.82 -3.12
CA TRP A 90 -5.24 -28.83 -2.67
C TRP A 90 -4.47 -29.42 -3.86
N GLY A 91 -3.16 -29.20 -3.91
CA GLY A 91 -2.28 -29.63 -5.01
C GLY A 91 -1.51 -30.95 -4.80
N GLY A 92 -1.94 -31.80 -3.85
CA GLY A 92 -1.26 -33.08 -3.59
C GLY A 92 -1.45 -34.13 -4.70
N ARG A 93 -1.17 -35.41 -4.40
CA ARG A 93 -1.23 -36.55 -5.36
C ARG A 93 -2.56 -36.70 -6.11
N ARG A 94 -3.65 -36.18 -5.55
CA ARG A 94 -4.98 -36.08 -6.17
C ARG A 94 -5.45 -34.65 -5.99
N PRO A 95 -5.21 -33.75 -6.97
CA PRO A 95 -5.54 -32.36 -6.81
C PRO A 95 -7.05 -32.18 -6.71
N CYS A 96 -7.50 -31.29 -5.84
CA CYS A 96 -8.92 -31.01 -5.70
C CYS A 96 -9.18 -29.59 -5.21
N VAL A 97 -10.33 -29.05 -5.59
CA VAL A 97 -10.89 -27.81 -5.03
C VAL A 97 -11.96 -28.19 -4.01
N ILE A 98 -11.88 -27.61 -2.82
CA ILE A 98 -12.81 -27.85 -1.72
C ILE A 98 -13.61 -26.56 -1.47
N LEU A 99 -14.93 -26.66 -1.52
CA LEU A 99 -15.85 -25.57 -1.19
C LEU A 99 -16.45 -25.75 0.21
N PRO A 100 -16.73 -24.65 0.93
CA PRO A 100 -17.62 -24.69 2.10
C PRO A 100 -19.00 -25.20 1.71
N VAL A 101 -19.58 -26.07 2.54
CA VAL A 101 -20.97 -26.52 2.39
C VAL A 101 -21.90 -25.31 2.34
N GLY A 102 -22.78 -25.26 1.34
CA GLY A 102 -23.76 -24.18 1.16
C GLY A 102 -23.25 -22.91 0.47
N LEU A 103 -21.92 -22.74 0.30
CA LEU A 103 -21.38 -21.57 -0.40
C LEU A 103 -21.85 -21.52 -1.87
N ALA A 104 -21.83 -22.66 -2.56
CA ALA A 104 -22.19 -22.73 -3.97
C ALA A 104 -23.62 -22.19 -4.24
N GLY A 105 -24.58 -22.52 -3.37
CA GLY A 105 -25.96 -22.02 -3.47
C GLY A 105 -26.15 -20.54 -3.07
N LYS A 106 -25.11 -19.87 -2.56
CA LYS A 106 -25.14 -18.42 -2.26
C LYS A 106 -24.45 -17.58 -3.34
N LEU A 107 -23.77 -18.21 -4.30
CA LEU A 107 -23.09 -17.55 -5.41
C LEU A 107 -23.96 -17.66 -6.67
N SER A 108 -24.01 -16.59 -7.47
CA SER A 108 -24.57 -16.71 -8.81
C SER A 108 -23.68 -17.57 -9.71
N VAL A 109 -24.20 -18.11 -10.81
CA VAL A 109 -23.43 -18.94 -11.75
C VAL A 109 -22.11 -18.26 -12.19
N PRO A 110 -22.09 -16.96 -12.58
CA PRO A 110 -20.83 -16.27 -12.86
C PRO A 110 -19.88 -16.20 -11.64
N GLN A 111 -20.40 -15.93 -10.44
CA GLN A 111 -19.55 -15.83 -9.25
C GLN A 111 -18.92 -17.18 -8.88
N LEU A 112 -19.69 -18.26 -8.99
CA LEU A 112 -19.20 -19.62 -8.77
C LEU A 112 -18.17 -20.01 -9.83
N ARG A 113 -18.41 -19.68 -11.10
CA ARG A 113 -17.47 -19.86 -12.21
C ARG A 113 -16.13 -19.20 -11.94
N TRP A 114 -16.16 -17.93 -11.56
CA TRP A 114 -14.96 -17.17 -11.24
C TRP A 114 -14.23 -17.78 -10.03
N THR A 115 -14.97 -18.16 -8.98
CA THR A 115 -14.42 -18.77 -7.76
C THR A 115 -13.69 -20.08 -8.07
N LEU A 116 -14.31 -20.99 -8.84
CA LEU A 116 -13.67 -22.24 -9.21
C LEU A 116 -12.46 -22.01 -10.13
N ALA A 117 -12.56 -21.07 -11.08
CA ALA A 117 -11.44 -20.74 -11.96
C ALA A 117 -10.24 -20.18 -11.16
N HIS A 118 -10.50 -19.38 -10.13
CA HIS A 118 -9.47 -18.87 -9.20
C HIS A 118 -8.76 -20.02 -8.48
N GLU A 119 -9.51 -20.93 -7.85
CA GLU A 119 -8.91 -22.06 -7.14
C GLU A 119 -8.18 -23.04 -8.08
N VAL A 120 -8.72 -23.28 -9.27
CA VAL A 120 -8.06 -24.10 -10.31
C VAL A 120 -6.75 -23.45 -10.75
N SER A 121 -6.70 -22.12 -10.84
CA SER A 121 -5.46 -21.43 -11.21
C SER A 121 -4.35 -21.63 -10.17
N HIS A 122 -4.65 -21.68 -8.87
CA HIS A 122 -3.67 -22.04 -7.84
C HIS A 122 -3.07 -23.44 -8.09
N LEU A 123 -3.90 -24.41 -8.50
CA LEU A 123 -3.44 -25.76 -8.82
C LEU A 123 -2.55 -25.77 -10.06
N ARG A 124 -2.94 -25.04 -11.12
CA ARG A 124 -2.20 -24.97 -12.38
C ARG A 124 -0.86 -24.26 -12.27
N HIS A 125 -0.81 -23.19 -11.47
CA HIS A 125 0.44 -22.47 -11.22
C HIS A 125 1.39 -23.25 -10.29
N GLY A 126 0.91 -24.31 -9.62
CA GLY A 126 1.73 -25.05 -8.66
C GLY A 126 1.99 -24.25 -7.39
N ASP A 127 1.04 -23.41 -7.00
CA ASP A 127 1.19 -22.41 -5.93
C ASP A 127 1.52 -22.99 -4.55
N TRP A 128 1.16 -24.25 -4.34
CA TRP A 128 1.53 -25.01 -3.14
C TRP A 128 3.05 -25.20 -3.01
N ALA A 129 3.78 -25.35 -4.12
CA ALA A 129 5.24 -25.52 -4.12
C ALA A 129 5.92 -24.20 -3.76
N VAL A 130 5.41 -23.08 -4.30
CA VAL A 130 5.84 -21.73 -3.95
C VAL A 130 5.57 -21.44 -2.47
N ALA A 131 4.37 -21.79 -1.97
CA ALA A 131 4.03 -21.65 -0.55
C ALA A 131 4.97 -22.46 0.36
N LEU A 132 5.32 -23.68 -0.04
CA LEU A 132 6.27 -24.52 0.68
C LEU A 132 7.67 -23.92 0.70
N ALA A 133 8.15 -23.42 -0.45
CA ALA A 133 9.43 -22.73 -0.55
C ALA A 133 9.48 -21.47 0.33
N GLN A 134 8.42 -20.65 0.31
CA GLN A 134 8.28 -19.49 1.19
C GLN A 134 8.33 -19.88 2.66
N ALA A 135 7.65 -20.96 3.06
CA ALA A 135 7.64 -21.45 4.43
C ALA A 135 9.03 -21.93 4.89
N VAL A 136 9.72 -22.72 4.06
CA VAL A 136 11.09 -23.20 4.35
C VAL A 136 12.07 -22.03 4.46
N CYS A 137 12.04 -21.09 3.51
CA CYS A 137 12.84 -19.87 3.58
C CYS A 137 12.52 -19.05 4.84
N GLY A 138 11.25 -18.94 5.19
CA GLY A 138 10.79 -18.26 6.39
C GLY A 138 11.29 -18.91 7.69
N TRP A 139 11.44 -20.23 7.75
CA TRP A 139 12.01 -20.90 8.92
C TRP A 139 13.53 -20.83 8.97
N CYS A 140 14.22 -21.00 7.84
CA CYS A 140 15.68 -20.87 7.79
C CYS A 140 16.15 -19.45 8.13
N CYS A 141 15.35 -18.46 7.72
CA CYS A 141 15.66 -17.04 7.82
C CYS A 141 14.61 -16.30 8.66
N PHE A 142 14.09 -16.92 9.72
CA PHE A 142 13.03 -16.33 10.54
C PHE A 142 13.42 -14.99 11.16
N PHE A 143 14.70 -14.71 11.33
CA PHE A 143 15.22 -13.45 11.86
C PHE A 143 15.38 -12.36 10.78
N ASN A 144 15.18 -12.68 9.49
CA ASN A 144 15.46 -11.78 8.37
C ASN A 144 14.17 -11.09 7.88
N PRO A 145 13.98 -9.78 8.15
CA PRO A 145 12.78 -9.07 7.74
C PRO A 145 12.64 -8.97 6.21
N ALA A 146 13.73 -9.00 5.45
CA ALA A 146 13.66 -8.97 3.99
C ALA A 146 12.97 -10.23 3.43
N VAL A 147 13.16 -11.39 4.08
CA VAL A 147 12.47 -12.63 3.71
C VAL A 147 10.98 -12.54 4.01
N TRP A 148 10.59 -11.90 5.11
CA TRP A 148 9.18 -11.66 5.42
C TRP A 148 8.50 -10.75 4.39
N VAL A 149 9.15 -9.64 4.02
CA VAL A 149 8.64 -8.72 2.99
C VAL A 149 8.54 -9.41 1.64
N ALA A 150 9.59 -10.16 1.23
CA ALA A 150 9.56 -10.93 -0.01
C ALA A 150 8.45 -11.98 0.00
N SER A 151 8.22 -12.65 1.12
CA SER A 151 7.14 -13.63 1.26
C SER A 151 5.75 -12.98 1.18
N PHE A 152 5.59 -11.80 1.76
CA PHE A 152 4.35 -11.02 1.65
C PHE A 152 4.08 -10.59 0.20
N ALA A 153 5.11 -10.04 -0.47
CA ALA A 153 5.02 -9.61 -1.85
C ALA A 153 4.72 -10.76 -2.82
N ALA A 154 5.41 -11.89 -2.67
CA ALA A 154 5.16 -13.09 -3.47
C ALA A 154 3.73 -13.61 -3.28
N SER A 155 3.21 -13.59 -2.05
CA SER A 155 1.82 -13.98 -1.79
C SER A 155 0.82 -13.05 -2.47
N ALA A 156 1.04 -11.74 -2.43
CA ALA A 156 0.18 -10.77 -3.12
C ALA A 156 0.20 -10.93 -4.65
N LEU A 157 1.38 -11.16 -5.23
CA LEU A 157 1.54 -11.42 -6.66
C LEU A 157 0.82 -12.70 -7.09
N ARG A 158 0.85 -13.73 -6.25
CA ARG A 158 0.17 -15.00 -6.50
C ARG A 158 -1.34 -14.86 -6.54
N GLU A 159 -1.93 -14.20 -5.54
CA GLU A 159 -3.38 -13.92 -5.52
C GLU A 159 -3.81 -13.14 -6.77
N ARG A 160 -3.00 -12.15 -7.16
CA ARG A 160 -3.25 -11.36 -8.37
C ARG A 160 -3.17 -12.19 -9.65
N ALA A 161 -2.15 -13.04 -9.79
CA ALA A 161 -2.00 -13.91 -10.95
C ALA A 161 -3.20 -14.85 -11.10
N CYS A 162 -3.75 -15.32 -9.97
CA CYS A 162 -4.94 -16.16 -9.92
C CYS A 162 -6.22 -15.38 -10.27
N ASP A 163 -6.40 -14.17 -9.70
CA ASP A 163 -7.51 -13.26 -10.03
C ASP A 163 -7.56 -12.98 -11.54
N GLU A 164 -6.41 -12.64 -12.14
CA GLU A 164 -6.29 -12.37 -13.57
C GLU A 164 -6.51 -13.63 -14.43
N ALA A 165 -6.01 -14.79 -14.00
CA ALA A 165 -6.25 -16.06 -14.68
C ALA A 165 -7.73 -16.43 -14.67
N ALA A 166 -8.42 -16.28 -13.53
CA ALA A 166 -9.84 -16.55 -13.39
C ALA A 166 -10.69 -15.68 -14.32
N VAL A 167 -10.38 -14.38 -14.43
CA VAL A 167 -11.05 -13.47 -15.37
C VAL A 167 -10.81 -13.91 -16.82
N ARG A 168 -9.57 -14.24 -17.19
CA ARG A 168 -9.24 -14.71 -18.55
C ARG A 168 -9.92 -16.03 -18.92
N MET A 169 -9.94 -17.00 -18.00
CA MET A 169 -10.55 -18.32 -18.23
C MET A 169 -12.07 -18.25 -18.37
N THR A 170 -12.71 -17.35 -17.62
CA THR A 170 -14.18 -17.30 -17.54
C THR A 170 -14.82 -16.27 -18.47
N GLY A 171 -14.06 -15.24 -18.87
CA GLY A 171 -14.57 -14.09 -19.64
C GLY A 171 -15.56 -13.22 -18.85
N ILE A 172 -15.63 -13.40 -17.53
CA ILE A 172 -16.60 -12.71 -16.69
C ILE A 172 -16.20 -11.23 -16.55
N PRO A 173 -17.16 -10.30 -16.62
CA PRO A 173 -16.86 -8.89 -16.43
C PRO A 173 -16.12 -8.60 -15.12
N PRO A 174 -15.16 -7.66 -15.12
CA PRO A 174 -14.47 -7.14 -13.94
C PRO A 174 -15.37 -6.90 -12.71
N LYS A 175 -16.53 -6.28 -12.93
CA LYS A 175 -17.51 -5.96 -11.89
C LYS A 175 -18.13 -7.20 -11.25
N ASP A 176 -18.45 -8.21 -12.05
CA ASP A 176 -19.08 -9.44 -11.56
C ASP A 176 -18.05 -10.30 -10.82
N SER A 177 -16.82 -10.34 -11.30
CA SER A 177 -15.68 -10.98 -10.62
C SER A 177 -15.40 -10.34 -9.24
N ALA A 178 -15.36 -9.00 -9.20
CA ALA A 178 -15.24 -8.23 -7.96
C ALA A 178 -16.39 -8.49 -6.98
N SER A 179 -17.63 -8.59 -7.48
CA SER A 179 -18.80 -8.91 -6.65
C SER A 179 -18.72 -10.33 -6.08
N GLY A 180 -18.23 -11.29 -6.86
CA GLY A 180 -18.01 -12.67 -6.43
C GLY A 180 -16.97 -12.74 -5.32
N PHE A 181 -15.83 -12.06 -5.49
CA PHE A 181 -14.81 -11.95 -4.46
C PHE A 181 -15.37 -11.36 -3.15
N LEU A 182 -16.15 -10.27 -3.22
CA LEU A 182 -16.78 -9.68 -2.03
C LEU A 182 -17.69 -10.67 -1.31
N ARG A 183 -18.48 -11.46 -2.04
CA ARG A 183 -19.36 -12.48 -1.45
C ARG A 183 -18.58 -13.58 -0.76
N LEU A 184 -17.39 -13.95 -1.26
CA LEU A 184 -16.49 -14.88 -0.56
C LEU A 184 -15.96 -14.29 0.74
N VAL A 185 -15.62 -13.00 0.75
CA VAL A 185 -15.18 -12.30 1.97
C VAL A 185 -16.29 -12.24 3.01
N GLU A 186 -17.50 -11.84 2.60
CA GLU A 186 -18.68 -11.79 3.47
C GLU A 186 -19.01 -13.17 4.06
N TRP A 187 -19.02 -14.21 3.22
CA TRP A 187 -19.24 -15.58 3.65
C TRP A 187 -18.20 -16.03 4.67
N SER A 188 -16.91 -15.81 4.37
CA SER A 188 -15.81 -16.21 5.24
C SER A 188 -15.89 -15.53 6.59
N GLN A 189 -16.20 -14.22 6.64
CA GLN A 189 -16.38 -13.48 7.88
C GLN A 189 -17.55 -14.00 8.72
N ALA A 190 -18.67 -14.35 8.07
CA ALA A 190 -19.85 -14.89 8.76
C ALA A 190 -19.64 -16.32 9.30
N HIS A 191 -18.69 -17.07 8.73
CA HIS A 191 -18.47 -18.49 9.03
C HIS A 191 -17.06 -18.77 9.60
N VAL A 192 -16.36 -17.75 10.14
CA VAL A 192 -15.08 -17.96 10.84
C VAL A 192 -15.31 -18.87 12.03
N SER A 193 -15.02 -20.15 11.87
CA SER A 193 -14.91 -21.08 12.98
C SER A 193 -13.56 -20.89 13.67
N PHE A 194 -13.53 -21.00 15.01
CA PHE A 194 -12.31 -20.91 15.82
C PHE A 194 -11.18 -21.85 15.31
N ARG A 195 -11.52 -22.91 14.58
CA ARG A 195 -10.59 -23.88 13.96
C ARG A 195 -9.97 -23.40 12.64
N GLY A 196 -10.66 -22.56 11.84
CA GLY A 196 -10.16 -22.04 10.55
C GLY A 196 -9.14 -20.91 10.69
N SER A 197 -9.13 -20.21 11.83
CA SER A 197 -8.24 -19.06 12.11
C SER A 197 -6.74 -19.41 12.18
N MET A 198 -6.37 -20.70 12.24
CA MET A 198 -4.98 -21.15 12.35
C MET A 198 -4.30 -21.56 11.03
N MET A 199 -4.94 -21.36 9.86
CA MET A 199 -4.32 -21.63 8.55
C MET A 199 -3.68 -20.35 7.97
N PRO A 200 -2.34 -20.24 7.93
CA PRO A 200 -1.68 -19.15 7.22
C PRO A 200 -1.78 -19.37 5.71
N GLY A 201 -2.17 -18.32 4.98
CA GLY A 201 -2.56 -18.37 3.58
C GLY A 201 -4.00 -17.87 3.36
N LEU A 202 -4.83 -17.94 4.41
CA LEU A 202 -6.18 -17.37 4.47
C LEU A 202 -6.19 -15.93 5.00
N SER A 203 -5.21 -15.12 4.59
CA SER A 203 -5.14 -13.72 4.96
C SER A 203 -6.13 -12.90 4.10
N LEU A 204 -7.41 -13.00 4.42
CA LEU A 204 -8.39 -11.95 4.12
C LEU A 204 -8.24 -10.81 5.14
N GLU A 205 -7.01 -10.33 5.35
CA GLU A 205 -6.79 -9.06 6.03
C GLU A 205 -7.42 -7.95 5.17
N GLY A 206 -8.12 -7.00 5.79
CA GLY A 206 -8.84 -5.94 5.08
C GLY A 206 -7.98 -5.06 4.16
N ARG A 207 -6.65 -5.12 4.27
CA ARG A 207 -5.71 -4.49 3.30
C ARG A 207 -5.59 -5.29 2.00
N THR A 208 -5.44 -6.61 2.08
CA THR A 208 -5.32 -7.51 0.92
C THR A 208 -6.64 -7.57 0.14
N ALA A 209 -7.78 -7.60 0.84
CA ALA A 209 -9.10 -7.60 0.20
C ALA A 209 -9.37 -6.33 -0.61
N ARG A 210 -9.02 -5.15 -0.08
CA ARG A 210 -9.14 -3.87 -0.82
C ARG A 210 -8.25 -3.83 -2.05
N TRP A 211 -7.04 -4.39 -1.96
CA TRP A 211 -6.10 -4.43 -3.07
C TRP A 211 -6.58 -5.35 -4.20
N ARG A 212 -7.06 -6.56 -3.87
CA ARG A 212 -7.67 -7.48 -4.84
C ARG A 212 -8.93 -6.91 -5.49
N LEU A 213 -9.81 -6.30 -4.69
CA LEU A 213 -11.03 -5.65 -5.21
C LEU A 213 -10.71 -4.55 -6.23
N ARG A 214 -9.75 -3.68 -5.91
CA ARG A 214 -9.29 -2.63 -6.83
C ARG A 214 -8.70 -3.22 -8.11
N GLY A 215 -8.00 -4.36 -7.99
CA GLY A 215 -7.42 -5.04 -9.13
C GLY A 215 -8.42 -5.68 -10.07
N LEU A 216 -9.42 -6.34 -9.51
CA LEU A 216 -10.53 -6.90 -10.28
C LEU A 216 -11.34 -5.80 -10.98
N LEU A 217 -11.59 -4.65 -10.33
CA LEU A 217 -12.46 -3.59 -10.89
C LEU A 217 -11.80 -2.74 -11.98
N HIS A 218 -10.51 -2.41 -11.82
CA HIS A 218 -9.88 -1.39 -12.66
C HIS A 218 -8.84 -1.96 -13.63
N GLY A 219 -8.46 -3.24 -13.50
CA GLY A 219 -7.31 -3.79 -14.22
C GLY A 219 -6.03 -3.03 -13.85
N ILE A 220 -5.19 -3.57 -12.97
CA ILE A 220 -4.08 -2.75 -12.46
C ILE A 220 -2.92 -2.74 -13.47
N THR A 221 -2.49 -1.53 -13.84
CA THR A 221 -1.11 -1.25 -14.24
C THR A 221 -0.13 -1.84 -13.22
N PRO A 222 1.03 -2.36 -13.63
CA PRO A 222 2.02 -2.84 -12.66
C PRO A 222 2.37 -1.68 -11.71
N PRO A 223 2.35 -1.89 -10.38
CA PRO A 223 2.94 -0.89 -9.49
C PRO A 223 4.38 -0.67 -9.94
N ARG A 224 4.80 0.59 -10.04
CA ARG A 224 6.16 1.01 -10.33
C ARG A 224 7.05 0.64 -9.14
N GLN A 225 7.29 -0.66 -8.93
CA GLN A 225 8.05 -1.23 -7.82
C GLN A 225 8.81 -2.46 -8.32
N SER A 226 9.97 -2.22 -8.95
CA SER A 226 10.92 -3.30 -9.23
C SER A 226 12.39 -2.91 -9.11
N SER A 227 12.74 -1.67 -8.75
CA SER A 227 14.15 -1.31 -8.47
C SER A 227 14.53 -1.62 -7.01
N VAL A 228 13.71 -1.22 -6.04
CA VAL A 228 14.03 -1.38 -4.60
C VAL A 228 13.93 -2.84 -4.14
N MET A 229 12.92 -3.59 -4.61
CA MET A 229 12.74 -5.00 -4.24
C MET A 229 13.77 -5.90 -4.92
N MET A 230 14.12 -5.61 -6.18
CA MET A 230 15.21 -6.30 -6.87
C MET A 230 16.57 -5.97 -6.23
N ALA A 231 16.79 -4.71 -5.81
CA ALA A 231 17.97 -4.33 -5.05
C ALA A 231 18.06 -5.03 -3.69
N ALA A 232 16.95 -5.20 -2.97
CA ALA A 232 16.91 -5.91 -1.69
C ALA A 232 17.17 -7.42 -1.85
N ILE A 233 16.63 -8.04 -2.91
CA ILE A 233 16.87 -9.44 -3.25
C ILE A 233 18.32 -9.65 -3.68
N LEU A 234 18.85 -8.78 -4.55
CA LEU A 234 20.24 -8.81 -4.98
C LEU A 234 21.20 -8.57 -3.81
N LEU A 235 20.91 -7.64 -2.91
CA LEU A 235 21.71 -7.37 -1.71
C LEU A 235 21.68 -8.56 -0.74
N ALA A 236 20.54 -9.20 -0.54
CA ALA A 236 20.43 -10.40 0.29
C ALA A 236 21.19 -11.59 -0.33
N LEU A 237 21.14 -11.77 -1.66
CA LEU A 237 21.94 -12.76 -2.39
C LEU A 237 23.44 -12.46 -2.31
N LEU A 238 23.83 -11.18 -2.41
CA LEU A 238 25.23 -10.74 -2.29
C LEU A 238 25.81 -11.04 -0.89
N LEU A 239 25.00 -10.84 0.16
CA LEU A 239 25.37 -11.09 1.55
C LEU A 239 25.43 -12.60 1.92
N LEU A 240 24.87 -13.47 1.07
CA LEU A 240 24.85 -14.92 1.27
C LEU A 240 25.98 -15.67 0.52
N LEU A 241 26.70 -15.00 -0.40
CA LEU A 241 27.80 -15.62 -1.14
C LEU A 241 29.05 -15.82 -0.24
N PRO A 242 29.65 -17.02 -0.19
CA PRO A 242 30.86 -17.29 0.60
C PRO A 242 32.03 -16.37 0.26
N SER A 243 32.12 -15.95 -1.00
CA SER A 243 33.14 -15.02 -1.51
C SER A 243 33.08 -13.64 -0.84
N PHE A 244 31.93 -13.24 -0.28
CA PHE A 244 31.80 -11.98 0.46
C PHE A 244 32.39 -12.09 1.89
N ARG A 245 32.42 -13.29 2.47
CA ARG A 245 33.07 -13.53 3.78
C ARG A 245 34.59 -13.58 3.68
N SER A 246 35.13 -14.05 2.55
CA SER A 246 36.58 -14.12 2.33
C SER A 246 37.19 -12.81 1.79
N GLY A 247 36.38 -11.92 1.22
CA GLY A 247 36.85 -10.62 0.68
C GLY A 247 37.10 -9.54 1.74
N PHE A 248 36.67 -9.74 2.99
CA PHE A 248 36.85 -8.73 4.06
C PHE A 248 38.18 -8.85 4.84
N ALA A 249 39.00 -9.86 4.51
CA ALA A 249 40.31 -10.07 5.12
C ALA A 249 41.47 -9.45 4.31
N GLY A 250 41.20 -8.81 3.17
CA GLY A 250 42.22 -8.13 2.36
C GLY A 250 41.68 -6.83 1.79
N ASN A 251 42.18 -5.71 2.32
CA ASN A 251 41.78 -4.31 2.06
C ASN A 251 40.54 -3.84 2.84
N LEU A 252 40.75 -3.54 4.12
CA LEU A 252 39.94 -2.53 4.80
C LEU A 252 40.02 -1.23 4.00
N PRO A 253 38.89 -0.59 3.63
CA PRO A 253 38.91 0.72 2.99
C PRO A 253 39.68 1.70 3.88
N ALA A 254 40.55 2.52 3.28
CA ALA A 254 41.31 3.52 4.01
C ALA A 254 40.34 4.36 4.84
N HIS A 255 40.73 4.78 6.05
CA HIS A 255 39.86 5.50 6.99
C HIS A 255 39.08 6.67 6.34
N GLY A 256 39.68 7.34 5.35
CA GLY A 256 39.02 8.41 4.59
C GLY A 256 37.83 7.97 3.71
N GLU A 257 37.82 6.74 3.20
CA GLU A 257 36.72 6.19 2.40
C GLU A 257 35.54 5.80 3.29
N ILE A 258 35.80 5.30 4.51
CA ILE A 258 34.77 5.04 5.53
C ILE A 258 34.10 6.36 5.94
N VAL A 259 34.87 7.41 6.22
CA VAL A 259 34.34 8.73 6.58
C VAL A 259 33.49 9.32 5.44
N ARG A 260 33.94 9.19 4.18
CA ARG A 260 33.18 9.65 3.02
C ARG A 260 31.86 8.91 2.85
N LEU A 261 31.86 7.60 3.01
CA LEU A 261 30.64 6.78 2.90
C LEU A 261 29.65 7.07 4.03
N GLN A 262 30.13 7.28 5.27
CA GLN A 262 29.28 7.71 6.39
C GLN A 262 28.63 9.07 6.11
N ALA A 263 29.38 10.02 5.56
CA ALA A 263 28.84 11.32 5.16
C ALA A 263 27.78 11.20 4.05
N GLN A 264 27.99 10.30 3.08
CA GLN A 264 27.00 10.05 2.02
C GLN A 264 25.73 9.38 2.54
N VAL A 265 25.84 8.44 3.49
CA VAL A 265 24.67 7.81 4.11
C VAL A 265 23.87 8.85 4.92
N ALA A 266 24.56 9.68 5.71
CA ALA A 266 23.91 10.75 6.46
C ALA A 266 23.17 11.75 5.55
N ASP A 267 23.78 12.16 4.43
CA ASP A 267 23.13 13.02 3.42
C ASP A 267 21.90 12.35 2.79
N LEU A 268 21.99 11.04 2.50
CA LEU A 268 20.86 10.29 1.93
C LEU A 268 19.71 10.12 2.92
N GLU A 269 20.00 9.82 4.19
CA GLU A 269 19.00 9.72 5.27
C GLU A 269 18.28 11.05 5.46
N ASP A 270 19.02 12.14 5.50
CA ASP A 270 18.50 13.50 5.62
C ASP A 270 17.63 13.90 4.41
N ARG A 271 18.04 13.55 3.18
CA ARG A 271 17.20 13.73 1.99
C ARG A 271 15.91 12.90 2.03
N LEU A 272 15.99 11.66 2.52
CA LEU A 272 14.83 10.78 2.63
C LEU A 272 13.84 11.33 3.66
N GLN A 273 14.34 11.80 4.80
CA GLN A 273 13.53 12.40 5.86
C GLN A 273 12.83 13.66 5.36
N ARG A 274 13.54 14.59 4.70
CA ARG A 274 12.94 15.78 4.08
C ARG A 274 11.83 15.43 3.08
N LYS A 275 12.04 14.39 2.26
CA LYS A 275 11.03 13.93 1.30
C LYS A 275 9.78 13.38 2.02
N SER A 276 9.98 12.56 3.05
CA SER A 276 8.90 12.04 3.89
C SER A 276 8.09 13.17 4.54
N ASP A 277 8.77 14.17 5.11
CA ASP A 277 8.12 15.31 5.75
C ASP A 277 7.34 16.15 4.73
N ARG A 278 7.88 16.35 3.53
CA ARG A 278 7.19 17.03 2.42
C ARG A 278 5.93 16.27 1.98
N GLU A 279 6.01 14.95 1.85
CA GLU A 279 4.85 14.11 1.50
C GLU A 279 3.76 14.17 2.60
N ALA A 280 4.15 14.12 3.87
CA ALA A 280 3.23 14.24 5.00
C ALA A 280 2.52 15.61 5.03
N ARG A 281 3.26 16.70 4.79
CA ARG A 281 2.71 18.06 4.69
C ARG A 281 1.74 18.19 3.51
N ALA A 282 2.07 17.60 2.35
CA ALA A 282 1.18 17.60 1.19
C ALA A 282 -0.13 16.87 1.46
N GLU A 283 -0.08 15.75 2.18
CA GLU A 283 -1.29 15.02 2.58
C GLU A 283 -2.16 15.82 3.55
N LEU A 284 -1.55 16.45 4.56
CA LEU A 284 -2.28 17.31 5.49
C LEU A 284 -3.01 18.46 4.76
N ASN A 285 -2.36 19.06 3.77
CA ASN A 285 -2.96 20.13 2.98
C ASN A 285 -4.07 19.65 2.06
N ARG A 286 -3.96 18.46 1.44
CA ARG A 286 -5.09 17.84 0.72
C ARG A 286 -6.30 17.58 1.62
N GLN A 287 -6.06 17.19 2.87
CA GLN A 287 -7.14 17.03 3.85
C GLN A 287 -7.79 18.36 4.24
N ARG A 288 -7.01 19.43 4.42
CA ARG A 288 -7.54 20.79 4.62
C ARG A 288 -8.39 21.22 3.42
N ALA A 289 -7.90 21.01 2.20
CA ALA A 289 -8.64 21.32 0.98
C ALA A 289 -9.97 20.55 0.90
N SER A 290 -9.94 19.24 1.15
CA SER A 290 -11.14 18.40 1.14
C SER A 290 -12.18 18.85 2.17
N ARG A 291 -11.72 19.20 3.39
CA ARG A 291 -12.60 19.74 4.44
C ARG A 291 -13.23 21.06 4.02
N ARG A 292 -12.45 21.99 3.45
CA ARG A 292 -12.98 23.28 3.00
C ARG A 292 -13.99 23.12 1.87
N VAL A 293 -13.72 22.25 0.90
CA VAL A 293 -14.65 21.96 -0.21
C VAL A 293 -15.94 21.33 0.30
N ALA A 294 -15.88 20.48 1.34
CA ALA A 294 -17.08 19.90 1.94
C ALA A 294 -18.01 20.95 2.57
N LEU A 295 -17.47 22.08 3.07
CA LEU A 295 -18.28 23.17 3.61
C LEU A 295 -19.17 23.85 2.54
N ASP A 296 -18.84 23.73 1.26
CA ASP A 296 -19.67 24.29 0.18
C ASP A 296 -21.07 23.65 0.16
N ALA A 297 -21.23 22.43 0.67
CA ALA A 297 -22.53 21.77 0.80
C ALA A 297 -23.48 22.49 1.79
N GLY A 298 -22.96 23.32 2.70
CA GLY A 298 -23.76 24.15 3.59
C GLY A 298 -24.34 25.40 2.92
N PHE A 299 -23.82 25.78 1.74
CA PHE A 299 -24.24 26.99 1.01
C PHE A 299 -24.90 26.68 -0.32
N TYR A 300 -24.59 25.53 -0.93
CA TYR A 300 -24.98 25.17 -2.28
C TYR A 300 -25.45 23.72 -2.38
N ASP A 301 -26.56 23.51 -3.10
CA ASP A 301 -27.08 22.17 -3.38
C ASP A 301 -26.18 21.39 -4.37
N GLY A 302 -26.51 20.12 -4.62
CA GLY A 302 -25.72 19.28 -5.52
C GLY A 302 -25.66 19.78 -6.97
N GLY A 303 -26.76 20.36 -7.49
CA GLY A 303 -26.81 20.92 -8.83
C GLY A 303 -25.97 22.19 -8.96
N GLN A 304 -26.06 23.07 -7.96
CA GLN A 304 -25.25 24.29 -7.86
C GLN A 304 -23.76 23.97 -7.73
N ARG A 305 -23.37 22.99 -6.90
CA ARG A 305 -21.97 22.55 -6.77
C ARG A 305 -21.42 21.97 -8.08
N ASN A 306 -22.23 21.22 -8.81
CA ASN A 306 -21.85 20.75 -10.15
C ASN A 306 -21.68 21.93 -11.13
N ALA A 307 -22.60 22.91 -11.11
CA ALA A 307 -22.50 24.10 -11.95
C ALA A 307 -21.24 24.93 -11.66
N ILE A 308 -20.91 25.11 -10.37
CA ILE A 308 -19.68 25.78 -9.92
C ILE A 308 -18.44 25.10 -10.52
N GLU A 309 -18.35 23.77 -10.39
CA GLU A 309 -17.23 23.01 -10.93
C GLU A 309 -17.16 23.11 -12.47
N THR A 310 -18.30 23.01 -13.15
CA THR A 310 -18.38 23.14 -14.62
C THR A 310 -17.87 24.50 -15.08
N ILE A 311 -18.39 25.60 -14.52
CA ILE A 311 -17.97 26.97 -14.89
C ILE A 311 -16.47 27.14 -14.66
N TYR A 312 -15.96 26.66 -13.52
CA TYR A 312 -14.54 26.75 -13.21
C TYR A 312 -13.66 25.97 -14.20
N GLN A 313 -14.04 24.74 -14.56
CA GLN A 313 -13.25 23.91 -15.48
C GLN A 313 -13.34 24.40 -16.93
N GLU A 314 -14.50 24.91 -17.36
CA GLU A 314 -14.66 25.53 -18.68
C GLU A 314 -13.82 26.79 -18.79
N ALA A 315 -13.76 27.62 -17.75
CA ALA A 315 -12.89 28.79 -17.71
C ALA A 315 -11.43 28.42 -17.99
N ARG A 316 -10.92 27.34 -17.37
CA ARG A 316 -9.53 26.90 -17.56
C ARG A 316 -9.20 26.44 -18.98
N LYS A 317 -10.19 26.00 -19.76
CA LYS A 317 -10.01 25.55 -21.16
C LYS A 317 -9.95 26.72 -22.14
N LYS A 318 -10.50 27.88 -21.79
CA LYS A 318 -10.51 29.05 -22.66
C LYS A 318 -9.08 29.52 -22.94
N LEU A 319 -8.85 30.03 -24.14
CA LEU A 319 -7.55 30.57 -24.53
C LEU A 319 -7.44 32.05 -24.15
N SER A 320 -8.51 32.82 -24.35
CA SER A 320 -8.55 34.24 -24.06
C SER A 320 -8.61 34.55 -22.57
N THR A 321 -7.78 35.50 -22.12
CA THR A 321 -7.85 36.04 -20.75
C THR A 321 -9.18 36.72 -20.47
N ALA A 322 -9.76 37.44 -21.44
CA ALA A 322 -11.04 38.13 -21.26
C ALA A 322 -12.19 37.16 -21.02
N GLU A 323 -12.24 36.05 -21.77
CA GLU A 323 -13.29 35.04 -21.61
C GLU A 323 -13.14 34.24 -20.29
N LYS A 324 -11.91 34.12 -19.76
CA LYS A 324 -11.65 33.55 -18.42
C LYS A 324 -12.21 34.45 -17.33
N GLU A 325 -11.93 35.75 -17.44
CA GLU A 325 -12.37 36.76 -16.49
C GLU A 325 -13.89 36.85 -16.40
N GLU A 326 -14.60 36.72 -17.53
CA GLU A 326 -16.07 36.65 -17.53
C GLU A 326 -16.58 35.45 -16.71
N SER A 327 -15.98 34.27 -16.90
CA SER A 327 -16.35 33.08 -16.13
C SER A 327 -16.01 33.20 -14.65
N TYR A 328 -14.88 33.84 -14.30
CA TYR A 328 -14.51 34.09 -12.91
C TYR A 328 -15.42 35.13 -12.25
N ALA A 329 -15.79 36.19 -12.97
CA ALA A 329 -16.76 37.19 -12.50
C ALA A 329 -18.15 36.58 -12.29
N LEU A 330 -18.56 35.63 -13.16
CA LEU A 330 -19.79 34.88 -12.98
C LEU A 330 -19.76 34.04 -11.69
N LEU A 331 -18.64 33.34 -11.40
CA LEU A 331 -18.47 32.59 -10.16
C LEU A 331 -18.53 33.51 -8.92
N ALA A 332 -17.83 34.65 -8.97
CA ALA A 332 -17.83 35.62 -7.88
C ALA A 332 -19.22 36.21 -7.61
N THR A 333 -19.99 36.49 -8.66
CA THR A 333 -21.32 37.08 -8.53
C THR A 333 -22.35 36.06 -8.05
N ARG A 334 -22.33 34.85 -8.61
CA ARG A 334 -23.38 33.85 -8.37
C ARG A 334 -23.08 32.93 -7.19
N TYR A 335 -21.81 32.66 -6.92
CA TYR A 335 -21.35 31.71 -5.92
C TYR A 335 -20.19 32.27 -5.07
N PRO A 336 -20.38 33.43 -4.40
CA PRO A 336 -19.29 34.14 -3.70
C PRO A 336 -18.66 33.36 -2.54
N ARG A 337 -19.30 32.30 -2.01
CA ARG A 337 -18.77 31.54 -0.86
C ARG A 337 -18.09 30.23 -1.26
N ALA A 338 -18.18 29.87 -2.54
CA ALA A 338 -17.67 28.59 -3.01
C ALA A 338 -16.14 28.57 -2.99
N ASN A 339 -15.56 27.44 -2.60
CA ASN A 339 -14.12 27.26 -2.59
C ASN A 339 -13.50 27.50 -3.99
N ARG A 340 -14.20 27.08 -5.05
CA ARG A 340 -13.77 27.31 -6.45
C ARG A 340 -13.78 28.78 -6.85
N THR A 341 -14.62 29.60 -6.24
CA THR A 341 -14.62 31.05 -6.47
C THR A 341 -13.32 31.65 -5.93
N GLY A 342 -12.88 31.27 -4.74
CA GLY A 342 -11.58 31.67 -4.21
C GLY A 342 -10.40 31.27 -5.10
N CYS A 343 -10.41 30.04 -5.60
CA CYS A 343 -9.42 29.59 -6.59
C CYS A 343 -9.43 30.44 -7.87
N ALA A 344 -10.61 30.75 -8.40
CA ALA A 344 -10.77 31.57 -9.60
C ALA A 344 -10.25 33.01 -9.38
N MET A 345 -10.59 33.61 -8.24
CA MET A 345 -10.16 34.97 -7.91
C MET A 345 -8.66 35.08 -7.73
N LEU A 346 -7.99 34.08 -7.16
CA LEU A 346 -6.53 34.05 -7.09
C LEU A 346 -5.89 33.90 -8.48
N PHE A 347 -6.44 33.06 -9.35
CA PHE A 347 -5.97 32.97 -10.74
C PHE A 347 -6.11 34.31 -11.47
N SER A 348 -7.27 34.98 -11.31
CA SER A 348 -7.55 36.31 -11.85
C SER A 348 -6.59 37.38 -11.31
N ALA A 349 -6.27 37.33 -10.01
CA ALA A 349 -5.30 38.23 -9.39
C ALA A 349 -3.89 38.01 -9.96
N ARG A 350 -3.45 36.76 -10.08
CA ARG A 350 -2.11 36.42 -10.61
C ARG A 350 -1.93 36.77 -12.09
N GLY A 351 -3.01 36.81 -12.87
CA GLY A 351 -3.00 37.22 -14.27
C GLY A 351 -3.04 38.74 -14.50
N ALA A 352 -3.37 39.52 -13.46
CA ALA A 352 -3.33 40.98 -13.52
C ALA A 352 -1.90 41.53 -13.34
N SER A 353 -1.72 42.84 -13.43
CA SER A 353 -0.45 43.52 -13.19
C SER A 353 -0.64 44.84 -12.44
N GLY A 354 0.43 45.33 -11.82
CA GLY A 354 0.47 46.61 -11.11
C GLY A 354 -0.62 46.75 -10.03
N VAL A 355 -1.24 47.94 -9.96
CA VAL A 355 -2.25 48.30 -8.96
C VAL A 355 -3.47 47.36 -8.98
N LEU A 356 -3.86 46.87 -10.16
CA LEU A 356 -4.99 45.95 -10.29
C LEU A 356 -4.69 44.61 -9.62
N ARG A 357 -3.46 44.10 -9.78
CA ARG A 357 -3.01 42.87 -9.12
C ARG A 357 -2.99 43.03 -7.61
N GLU A 358 -2.40 44.11 -7.09
CA GLU A 358 -2.39 44.37 -5.64
C GLU A 358 -3.81 44.42 -5.06
N ARG A 359 -4.73 45.17 -5.70
CA ARG A 359 -6.13 45.26 -5.27
C ARG A 359 -6.79 43.89 -5.21
N ARG A 360 -6.66 43.08 -6.27
CA ARG A 360 -7.26 41.74 -6.34
C ARG A 360 -6.65 40.78 -5.33
N LEU A 361 -5.34 40.87 -5.08
CA LEU A 361 -4.69 40.04 -4.06
C LEU A 361 -5.22 40.36 -2.66
N ARG A 362 -5.38 41.65 -2.32
CA ARG A 362 -5.97 42.08 -1.04
C ARG A 362 -7.43 41.61 -0.88
N GLU A 363 -8.21 41.64 -1.96
CA GLU A 363 -9.58 41.08 -1.97
C GLU A 363 -9.57 39.57 -1.74
N VAL A 364 -8.70 38.82 -2.42
CA VAL A 364 -8.53 37.37 -2.22
C VAL A 364 -8.16 37.05 -0.78
N ILE A 365 -7.26 37.84 -0.19
CA ILE A 365 -6.82 37.69 1.19
C ILE A 365 -7.97 37.94 2.17
N THR A 366 -8.86 38.89 1.87
CA THR A 366 -9.96 39.24 2.77
C THR A 366 -11.11 38.23 2.68
N GLU A 367 -11.50 37.87 1.47
CA GLU A 367 -12.75 37.13 1.22
C GLU A 367 -12.54 35.62 1.05
N TYR A 368 -11.34 35.19 0.63
CA TYR A 368 -11.08 33.82 0.17
C TYR A 368 -9.83 33.18 0.80
N SER A 369 -9.39 33.69 1.96
CA SER A 369 -8.16 33.21 2.60
C SER A 369 -8.19 31.74 3.02
N ASP A 370 -9.37 31.24 3.33
CA ASP A 370 -9.62 29.87 3.80
C ASP A 370 -9.78 28.85 2.66
N CYS A 371 -9.76 29.31 1.40
CA CYS A 371 -9.95 28.48 0.22
C CYS A 371 -8.67 27.71 -0.15
N PHE A 372 -8.86 26.59 -0.84
CA PHE A 372 -7.78 25.69 -1.25
C PHE A 372 -8.03 25.14 -2.65
N TYR A 373 -6.94 24.92 -3.39
CA TYR A 373 -6.99 24.04 -4.55
C TYR A 373 -7.07 22.57 -4.11
N LEU A 374 -7.62 21.72 -4.97
CA LEU A 374 -7.77 20.28 -4.68
C LEU A 374 -6.43 19.54 -4.49
N ASP A 375 -5.33 20.11 -4.98
CA ASP A 375 -3.97 19.58 -4.77
C ASP A 375 -3.40 19.91 -3.37
N GLY A 376 -4.10 20.73 -2.57
CA GLY A 376 -3.65 21.19 -1.25
C GLY A 376 -3.04 22.59 -1.25
N THR A 377 -2.91 23.25 -2.39
CA THR A 377 -2.39 24.62 -2.46
C THR A 377 -3.32 25.59 -1.73
N SER A 378 -2.78 26.44 -0.85
CA SER A 378 -3.56 27.43 -0.10
C SER A 378 -3.77 28.70 -0.90
N VAL A 379 -5.04 29.12 -1.05
CA VAL A 379 -5.38 30.36 -1.74
C VAL A 379 -4.87 31.57 -0.97
N GLY A 380 -5.22 31.68 0.32
CA GLY A 380 -4.82 32.80 1.17
C GLY A 380 -3.31 32.93 1.35
N GLY A 381 -2.61 31.80 1.50
CA GLY A 381 -1.15 31.80 1.62
C GLY A 381 -0.46 32.25 0.34
N VAL A 382 -0.85 31.70 -0.81
CA VAL A 382 -0.27 32.11 -2.11
C VAL A 382 -0.56 33.59 -2.41
N ALA A 383 -1.76 34.08 -2.09
CA ALA A 383 -2.12 35.47 -2.30
C ALA A 383 -1.20 36.44 -1.52
N ARG A 384 -0.94 36.14 -0.24
CA ARG A 384 -0.01 36.92 0.60
C ARG A 384 1.42 36.85 0.11
N LEU A 385 1.89 35.66 -0.28
CA LEU A 385 3.25 35.48 -0.79
C LEU A 385 3.49 36.29 -2.07
N VAL A 386 2.53 36.26 -2.99
CA VAL A 386 2.60 37.05 -4.22
C VAL A 386 2.54 38.55 -3.91
N LEU A 387 1.67 38.98 -3.01
CA LEU A 387 1.54 40.38 -2.61
C LEU A 387 2.84 40.89 -1.95
N ALA A 388 3.43 40.13 -1.04
CA ALA A 388 4.69 40.48 -0.38
C ALA A 388 5.82 40.66 -1.40
N ARG A 389 5.94 39.76 -2.38
CA ARG A 389 6.92 39.88 -3.47
C ARG A 389 6.70 41.13 -4.32
N ASP A 390 5.46 41.41 -4.69
CA ASP A 390 5.12 42.60 -5.47
C ASP A 390 5.42 43.90 -4.69
N LEU A 391 5.15 43.92 -3.37
CA LEU A 391 5.46 45.06 -2.50
C LEU A 391 6.98 45.28 -2.34
N LEU A 392 7.76 44.20 -2.19
CA LEU A 392 9.22 44.28 -2.13
C LEU A 392 9.80 44.81 -3.43
N ALA A 393 9.31 44.32 -4.58
CA ALA A 393 9.71 44.82 -5.89
C ALA A 393 9.37 46.30 -6.07
N ALA A 394 8.31 46.79 -5.43
CA ALA A 394 7.92 48.20 -5.39
C ALA A 394 8.64 49.02 -4.31
N GLY A 395 9.56 48.43 -3.52
CA GLY A 395 10.31 49.11 -2.45
C GLY A 395 9.53 49.33 -1.15
N ARG A 396 8.32 48.78 -1.01
CA ARG A 396 7.44 48.93 0.17
C ARG A 396 7.73 47.86 1.22
N LYS A 397 8.94 47.89 1.77
CA LYS A 397 9.47 46.83 2.67
C LYS A 397 8.66 46.66 3.96
N ASP A 398 8.22 47.74 4.60
CA ASP A 398 7.50 47.67 5.87
C ASP A 398 6.14 46.99 5.71
N GLU A 399 5.44 47.27 4.61
CA GLU A 399 4.17 46.60 4.30
C GLU A 399 4.39 45.13 3.94
N ALA A 400 5.46 44.82 3.21
CA ALA A 400 5.79 43.43 2.88
C ALA A 400 6.12 42.61 4.14
N ALA A 401 6.85 43.19 5.10
CA ALA A 401 7.21 42.54 6.37
C ALA A 401 5.95 42.07 7.13
N GLY A 402 4.93 42.92 7.25
CA GLY A 402 3.68 42.53 7.91
C GLY A 402 2.98 41.33 7.26
N TRP A 403 3.06 41.19 5.92
CA TRP A 403 2.52 40.03 5.22
C TRP A 403 3.38 38.78 5.39
N LEU A 404 4.72 38.92 5.42
CA LEU A 404 5.65 37.82 5.66
C LEU A 404 5.49 37.27 7.09
N ASP A 405 5.33 38.14 8.09
CA ASP A 405 5.07 37.76 9.48
C ASP A 405 3.76 36.95 9.60
N GLU A 406 2.69 37.38 8.91
CA GLU A 406 1.43 36.64 8.89
C GLU A 406 1.57 35.28 8.20
N LEU A 407 2.39 35.19 7.14
CA LEU A 407 2.69 33.93 6.46
C LEU A 407 3.43 32.94 7.36
N GLU A 408 4.43 33.40 8.11
CA GLU A 408 5.17 32.57 9.06
C GLU A 408 4.28 32.09 10.21
N ARG A 409 3.41 32.96 10.72
CA ARG A 409 2.53 32.62 11.84
C ARG A 409 1.42 31.65 11.44
N ASP A 410 0.68 31.97 10.38
CA ASP A 410 -0.61 31.32 10.10
C ASP A 410 -0.53 30.35 8.90
N PHE A 411 0.47 30.49 8.03
CA PHE A 411 0.57 29.75 6.76
C PHE A 411 1.87 28.94 6.57
N ASN A 412 2.76 28.86 7.57
CA ASN A 412 4.04 28.15 7.44
C ASN A 412 3.88 26.68 6.94
N GLY A 413 2.86 25.98 7.44
CA GLY A 413 2.55 24.61 7.03
C GLY A 413 1.71 24.48 5.74
N HIS A 414 1.37 25.58 5.07
CA HIS A 414 0.58 25.58 3.84
C HIS A 414 1.49 25.42 2.61
N LEU A 415 0.91 25.03 1.47
CA LEU A 415 1.65 24.81 0.23
C LEU A 415 1.32 25.87 -0.82
N ASP A 416 2.32 26.17 -1.64
CA ASP A 416 2.17 26.91 -2.90
C ASP A 416 1.85 25.99 -4.09
N HIS A 417 1.75 26.57 -5.29
CA HIS A 417 1.45 25.83 -6.52
C HIS A 417 2.57 24.89 -6.99
N GLU A 418 3.77 25.04 -6.47
CA GLU A 418 4.92 24.16 -6.74
C GLU A 418 4.99 23.02 -5.71
N GLY A 419 4.06 23.01 -4.74
CA GLY A 419 4.05 22.07 -3.64
C GLY A 419 5.21 22.29 -2.67
N ASN A 420 5.74 23.52 -2.61
CA ASN A 420 6.71 23.95 -1.62
C ASN A 420 5.98 24.54 -0.41
N PRO A 421 6.49 24.33 0.81
CA PRO A 421 5.97 25.01 2.00
C PRO A 421 6.09 26.52 1.86
N ILE A 422 5.04 27.23 2.23
CA ILE A 422 5.03 28.70 2.13
C ILE A 422 6.07 29.33 3.06
N GLY A 423 6.37 28.70 4.21
CA GLY A 423 7.48 29.16 5.08
C GLY A 423 8.85 29.14 4.38
N GLU A 424 9.16 28.10 3.62
CA GLU A 424 10.42 28.03 2.84
C GLU A 424 10.44 29.08 1.73
N ALA A 425 9.27 29.40 1.16
CA ALA A 425 9.15 30.44 0.15
C ALA A 425 9.26 31.87 0.73
N VAL A 426 9.02 32.06 2.03
CA VAL A 426 9.27 33.31 2.77
C VAL A 426 10.76 33.50 3.02
N GLU A 427 11.48 32.46 3.44
CA GLU A 427 12.94 32.51 3.62
C GLU A 427 13.71 32.85 2.32
N ALA A 428 13.13 32.53 1.17
CA ALA A 428 13.71 32.78 -0.15
C ALA A 428 13.40 34.18 -0.72
N VAL A 429 12.55 34.97 -0.06
CA VAL A 429 12.10 36.32 -0.47
C VAL A 429 12.87 37.38 0.28
#